data_AF-A0A2A2JHA9-F1
#
_entry.id   AF-A0A2A2JHA9-F1
#
_cell.length_a   1.000
_cell.length_b   1.000
_cell.length_c   1.000
_cell.angle_alpha   90.00
_cell.angle_beta   90.00
_cell.angle_gamma   90.00
#
_symmetry.space_group_name_H-M   'P 1'
#
loop_
_entity.id
_entity.type
_entity.pdbx_description
1 polymer ?
#
loop_
_entity_poly.entity_id
_entity_poly.type
_entity_poly.pdbx_seq_one_letter_code
_entity_poly.pdbx_strand_id
1 'polypeptide(L)'
;MRALEDYYEKNFPEFVALRTKCKEILQEEEDLSEIVQLVGKASLAESDKITLEVAKIIKEDFLQQNGYTPYDRFCPFYKTVGMLKNMIGFYDLARHAVESTAQSENKITWAVIRDHMGELIYQLSAMKFKDPLKDGEAKIKKEYDDLLEAMQTSFRNLED
;
A
#
# COMPACT_ATOMS: atom_id res chain seq x y z
N MET A 1 17.04 16.80 -14.16
CA MET A 1 17.13 15.99 -15.39
C MET A 1 16.20 14.79 -15.23
N ARG A 2 15.23 14.59 -16.11
CA ARG A 2 14.21 13.51 -16.05
C ARG A 2 14.57 12.35 -16.99
N ALA A 3 15.79 11.84 -16.87
CA ALA A 3 16.41 10.96 -17.87
C ALA A 3 15.75 9.57 -18.06
N LEU A 4 14.88 9.15 -17.13
CA LEU A 4 14.23 7.83 -17.15
C LEU A 4 12.72 7.91 -17.41
N GLU A 5 12.14 9.11 -17.57
CA GLU A 5 10.69 9.26 -17.75
C GLU A 5 10.20 8.53 -19.00
N ASP A 6 10.82 8.76 -20.16
CA ASP A 6 10.44 8.09 -21.42
C ASP A 6 10.46 6.55 -21.32
N TYR A 7 11.43 6.00 -20.58
CA TYR A 7 11.51 4.55 -20.35
C TYR A 7 10.33 4.05 -19.50
N TYR A 8 10.03 4.74 -18.40
CA TYR A 8 8.92 4.36 -17.53
C TYR A 8 7.58 4.56 -18.23
N GLU A 9 7.38 5.66 -18.95
CA GLU A 9 6.12 5.93 -19.65
C GLU A 9 5.82 4.85 -20.70
N LYS A 10 6.85 4.34 -21.38
CA LYS A 10 6.72 3.26 -22.36
C LYS A 10 6.48 1.88 -21.73
N ASN A 11 7.14 1.55 -20.62
CA ASN A 11 7.18 0.17 -20.11
C ASN A 11 6.36 -0.04 -18.81
N PHE A 12 6.22 1.01 -17.99
CA PHE A 12 5.61 1.01 -16.66
C PHE A 12 4.93 2.37 -16.38
N PRO A 13 3.90 2.76 -17.17
CA PRO A 13 3.37 4.13 -17.18
C PRO A 13 2.85 4.61 -15.81
N GLU A 14 2.36 3.69 -14.98
CA GLU A 14 1.82 4.00 -13.65
C GLU A 14 2.92 4.26 -12.60
N PHE A 15 4.15 3.80 -12.84
CA PHE A 15 5.20 3.78 -11.82
C PHE A 15 5.60 5.17 -11.32
N VAL A 16 5.65 6.17 -12.21
CA VAL A 16 6.06 7.53 -11.84
C VAL A 16 5.09 8.13 -10.82
N ALA A 17 3.78 7.94 -11.01
CA ALA A 17 2.75 8.41 -10.09
C ALA A 17 2.82 7.65 -8.76
N LEU A 18 2.92 6.31 -8.81
CA LEU A 18 3.05 5.46 -7.62
C LEU A 18 4.27 5.84 -6.77
N ARG A 19 5.42 6.08 -7.40
CA ARG A 19 6.65 6.52 -6.73
C ARG A 19 6.47 7.87 -6.05
N THR A 20 5.80 8.81 -6.71
CA THR A 20 5.54 10.15 -6.13
C THR A 20 4.65 10.01 -4.91
N LYS A 21 3.53 9.27 -5.01
CA LYS A 21 2.62 9.04 -3.88
C LYS A 21 3.30 8.32 -2.70
N CYS A 22 4.13 7.32 -2.98
CA CYS A 22 4.92 6.63 -1.96
C CYS A 22 5.85 7.59 -1.19
N LYS A 23 6.52 8.52 -1.89
CA LYS A 23 7.35 9.54 -1.24
C LYS A 23 6.52 10.50 -0.39
N GLU A 24 5.36 10.91 -0.88
CA GLU A 24 4.43 11.77 -0.11
C GLU A 24 3.99 11.08 1.19
N ILE A 25 3.56 9.81 1.13
CA ILE A 25 3.16 9.03 2.30
C ILE A 25 4.29 8.92 3.33
N LEU A 26 5.52 8.64 2.88
CA LEU A 26 6.67 8.52 3.77
C LEU A 26 7.04 9.86 4.41
N GLN A 27 6.91 10.97 3.68
CA GLN A 27 7.15 12.29 4.24
C GLN A 27 6.07 12.69 5.26
N GLU A 28 4.79 12.47 4.93
CA GLU A 28 3.68 12.71 5.85
C GLU A 28 3.81 11.86 7.12
N GLU A 29 4.28 10.62 7.02
CA GLU A 29 4.51 9.78 8.20
C GLU A 29 5.64 10.29 9.10
N GLU A 30 6.69 10.86 8.53
CA GLU A 30 7.77 11.49 9.31
C GLU A 30 7.22 12.66 10.14
N ASP A 31 6.47 13.56 9.50
CA ASP A 31 5.84 14.72 10.14
C ASP A 31 4.84 14.29 11.23
N LEU A 32 4.02 13.27 10.95
CA LEU A 32 3.05 12.72 11.90
C LEU A 32 3.73 12.00 13.07
N SER A 33 4.88 11.37 12.86
CA SER A 33 5.59 10.62 13.92
C SER A 33 6.07 11.54 15.03
N GLU A 34 6.51 12.76 14.71
CA GLU A 34 6.86 13.77 15.71
C GLU A 34 5.64 14.15 16.57
N ILE A 35 4.48 14.36 15.92
CA ILE A 35 3.23 14.69 16.61
C ILE A 35 2.80 13.53 17.52
N VAL A 36 2.86 12.28 17.04
CA VAL A 36 2.49 11.09 17.82
C VAL A 36 3.29 10.97 19.11
N GLN A 37 4.60 11.31 19.08
CA GLN A 37 5.44 11.26 20.27
C GLN A 37 5.02 12.29 21.34
N LEU A 38 4.43 13.42 20.91
CA LEU A 38 3.99 14.49 21.81
C LEU A 38 2.59 14.27 22.38
N VAL A 39 1.62 13.87 21.54
CA VAL A 39 0.19 13.85 21.91
C VAL A 39 -0.45 12.46 21.90
N GLY A 40 0.25 11.45 21.38
CA GLY A 40 -0.23 10.08 21.26
C GLY A 40 -1.09 9.81 20.02
N LYS A 41 -1.03 8.58 19.50
CA LYS A 41 -1.71 8.16 18.25
C LYS A 41 -3.24 8.20 18.31
N ALA A 42 -3.83 8.09 19.51
CA ALA A 42 -5.29 8.08 19.67
C ALA A 42 -5.94 9.41 19.25
N SER A 43 -5.20 10.51 19.36
CA SER A 43 -5.66 11.88 19.12
C SER A 43 -5.65 12.29 17.64
N LEU A 44 -5.10 11.45 16.75
CA LEU A 44 -4.99 11.74 15.32
C LEU A 44 -6.31 11.55 14.57
N ALA A 45 -6.42 12.21 13.41
CA ALA A 45 -7.48 11.95 12.45
C ALA A 45 -7.38 10.52 11.89
N GLU A 46 -8.49 9.99 11.38
CA GLU A 46 -8.52 8.62 10.83
C GLU A 46 -7.64 8.49 9.56
N SER A 47 -7.58 9.54 8.73
CA SER A 47 -6.67 9.62 7.57
C SER A 47 -5.20 9.52 8.00
N ASP A 48 -4.82 10.21 9.07
CA ASP A 48 -3.44 10.23 9.56
C ASP A 48 -3.04 8.86 10.13
N LYS A 49 -3.98 8.20 10.83
CA LYS A 49 -3.78 6.82 11.31
C LYS A 49 -3.53 5.88 10.13
N ILE A 50 -4.27 6.03 9.02
CA ILE A 50 -4.04 5.27 7.79
C ILE A 50 -2.66 5.57 7.20
N THR A 51 -2.26 6.85 7.10
CA THR A 51 -0.91 7.22 6.61
C THR A 51 0.18 6.52 7.41
N LEU A 52 0.11 6.54 8.75
CA LEU A 52 1.08 5.85 9.61
C LEU A 52 1.14 4.34 9.36
N GLU A 53 0.00 3.67 9.20
CA GLU A 53 -0.08 2.22 9.05
C GLU A 53 0.37 1.76 7.67
N VAL A 54 -0.02 2.48 6.61
CA VAL A 54 0.45 2.19 5.24
C VAL A 54 1.94 2.49 5.12
N ALA A 55 2.43 3.59 5.68
CA ALA A 55 3.86 3.89 5.68
C ALA A 55 4.66 2.80 6.39
N LYS A 56 4.14 2.22 7.47
CA LYS A 56 4.74 1.05 8.12
C LYS A 56 4.83 -0.15 7.18
N ILE A 57 3.75 -0.50 6.48
CA ILE A 57 3.73 -1.57 5.47
C ILE A 57 4.76 -1.29 4.37
N ILE A 58 4.84 -0.05 3.86
CA ILE A 58 5.85 0.34 2.86
C ILE A 58 7.27 0.14 3.40
N LYS A 59 7.56 0.56 4.63
CA LYS A 59 8.89 0.41 5.23
C LYS A 59 9.28 -1.06 5.45
N GLU A 60 8.38 -1.87 5.99
CA GLU A 60 8.67 -3.26 6.39
C GLU A 60 8.57 -4.25 5.21
N ASP A 61 7.62 -4.03 4.29
CA ASP A 61 7.31 -5.01 3.25
C ASP A 61 7.77 -4.61 1.85
N PHE A 62 7.99 -3.32 1.58
CA PHE A 62 8.47 -2.84 0.28
C PHE A 62 9.94 -2.41 0.29
N LEU A 63 10.35 -1.58 1.27
CA LEU A 63 11.72 -1.03 1.32
C LEU A 63 12.74 -2.02 1.91
N GLN A 64 12.33 -2.84 2.87
CA GLN A 64 13.21 -3.86 3.45
C GLN A 64 13.26 -5.11 2.57
N GLN A 65 14.48 -5.52 2.20
CA GLN A 65 14.73 -6.74 1.45
C GLN A 65 15.75 -7.63 2.16
N ASN A 66 15.47 -8.94 2.19
CA ASN A 66 16.41 -9.93 2.75
C ASN A 66 17.23 -10.60 1.63
N GLY A 67 18.46 -10.12 1.44
CA GLY A 67 19.38 -10.62 0.41
C GLY A 67 19.75 -12.12 0.52
N TYR A 68 19.46 -12.77 1.65
CA TYR A 68 19.78 -14.19 1.87
C TYR A 68 18.64 -15.15 1.50
N THR A 69 17.44 -14.66 1.20
CA THR A 69 16.29 -15.51 0.89
C THR A 69 16.16 -15.74 -0.63
N PRO A 70 15.61 -16.89 -1.05
CA PRO A 70 15.46 -17.19 -2.48
C PRO A 70 14.47 -16.26 -3.19
N TYR A 71 13.47 -15.73 -2.49
CA TYR A 71 12.39 -14.90 -3.03
C TYR A 71 12.66 -13.38 -2.99
N ASP A 72 13.66 -12.94 -2.21
CA ASP A 72 13.92 -11.50 -1.96
C ASP A 72 15.36 -11.06 -2.27
N ARG A 73 16.27 -11.99 -2.62
CA ARG A 73 17.63 -11.65 -3.09
C ARG A 73 17.67 -10.82 -4.38
N PHE A 74 16.62 -10.90 -5.19
CA PHE A 74 16.44 -10.16 -6.43
C PHE A 74 14.95 -9.96 -6.69
N CYS A 75 14.54 -8.70 -6.85
CA CYS A 75 13.15 -8.34 -7.11
C CYS A 75 13.04 -7.78 -8.54
N PRO A 76 12.42 -8.51 -9.48
CA PRO A 76 12.15 -8.00 -10.82
C PRO A 76 11.25 -6.78 -10.78
N PHE A 77 11.42 -5.88 -11.76
CA PHE A 77 10.73 -4.60 -11.74
C PHE A 77 9.19 -4.71 -11.79
N TYR A 78 8.64 -5.70 -12.50
CA TYR A 78 7.18 -5.93 -12.47
C TYR A 78 6.67 -6.29 -11.07
N LYS A 79 7.47 -7.00 -10.26
CA LYS A 79 7.13 -7.34 -8.87
C LYS A 79 7.16 -6.07 -8.02
N THR A 80 8.19 -5.24 -8.18
CA THR A 80 8.29 -3.93 -7.51
C THR A 80 7.10 -3.03 -7.83
N VAL A 81 6.76 -2.86 -9.11
CA VAL A 81 5.64 -2.00 -9.53
C VAL A 81 4.30 -2.55 -9.01
N GLY A 82 4.08 -3.87 -9.10
CA GLY A 82 2.85 -4.51 -8.63
C GLY A 82 2.65 -4.41 -7.11
N MET A 83 3.70 -4.65 -6.31
CA MET A 83 3.62 -4.46 -4.86
C MET A 83 3.27 -3.02 -4.51
N LEU A 84 3.96 -2.05 -5.15
CA LEU A 84 3.72 -0.64 -4.87
C LEU A 84 2.30 -0.22 -5.30
N LYS A 85 1.81 -0.70 -6.45
CA LYS A 85 0.45 -0.45 -6.92
C LYS A 85 -0.58 -0.88 -5.90
N ASN A 86 -0.45 -2.07 -5.32
CA ASN A 86 -1.42 -2.59 -4.36
C ASN A 86 -1.36 -1.84 -3.02
N MET A 87 -0.16 -1.50 -2.53
CA MET A 87 -0.01 -0.72 -1.29
C MET A 87 -0.60 0.69 -1.43
N ILE A 88 -0.36 1.37 -2.55
CA ILE A 88 -0.94 2.69 -2.84
C ILE A 88 -2.44 2.58 -3.09
N GLY A 89 -2.90 1.55 -3.80
CA GLY A 89 -4.32 1.31 -4.02
C GLY A 89 -5.08 1.11 -2.70
N PHE A 90 -4.52 0.36 -1.75
CA PHE A 90 -5.10 0.23 -0.41
C PHE A 90 -5.15 1.56 0.33
N TYR A 91 -4.07 2.36 0.27
CA TYR A 91 -4.03 3.68 0.89
C TYR A 91 -5.13 4.62 0.37
N ASP A 92 -5.27 4.71 -0.95
CA ASP A 92 -6.26 5.59 -1.57
C ASP A 92 -7.69 5.14 -1.23
N LEU A 93 -7.97 3.83 -1.28
CA LEU A 93 -9.27 3.26 -0.89
C LEU A 93 -9.59 3.50 0.59
N ALA A 94 -8.62 3.25 1.48
CA ALA A 94 -8.79 3.45 2.90
C ALA A 94 -9.04 4.92 3.26
N ARG A 95 -8.27 5.84 2.67
CA ARG A 95 -8.48 7.28 2.86
C ARG A 95 -9.84 7.72 2.33
N HIS A 96 -10.22 7.26 1.14
CA HIS A 96 -11.51 7.58 0.57
C HIS A 96 -12.66 7.17 1.50
N ALA A 97 -12.65 5.93 2.00
CA ALA A 97 -13.70 5.40 2.86
C ALA A 97 -13.87 6.18 4.18
N VAL A 98 -12.76 6.59 4.82
CA VAL A 98 -12.85 7.37 6.07
C VAL A 98 -13.22 8.84 5.83
N GLU A 99 -12.84 9.41 4.70
CA GLU A 99 -13.14 10.80 4.35
C GLU A 99 -14.59 10.96 3.85
N SER A 100 -15.06 10.03 3.02
CA SER A 100 -16.42 10.03 2.46
C SER A 100 -17.49 9.82 3.54
N THR A 101 -17.20 9.01 4.57
CA THR A 101 -18.13 8.71 5.67
C THR A 101 -17.92 9.57 6.91
N ALA A 102 -17.03 10.58 6.87
CA ALA A 102 -16.66 11.38 8.04
C ALA A 102 -17.83 12.12 8.71
N GLN A 103 -18.88 12.45 7.94
CA GLN A 103 -20.10 13.13 8.40
C GLN A 103 -21.33 12.20 8.45
N SER A 104 -21.15 10.91 8.13
CA SER A 104 -22.20 9.90 8.19
C SER A 104 -22.40 9.41 9.63
N GLU A 105 -23.62 8.95 9.95
CA GLU A 105 -23.87 8.25 11.23
C GLU A 105 -23.05 6.96 11.33
N ASN A 106 -22.83 6.28 10.20
CA ASN A 106 -22.02 5.08 10.08
C ASN A 106 -20.59 5.42 9.64
N LYS A 107 -19.87 6.20 10.45
CA LYS A 107 -18.48 6.59 10.14
C LYS A 107 -17.56 5.37 10.10
N ILE A 108 -16.86 5.19 8.98
CA ILE A 108 -15.78 4.22 8.86
C ILE A 108 -14.54 4.79 9.55
N THR A 109 -13.91 3.97 10.39
CA THR A 109 -12.65 4.29 11.08
C THR A 109 -11.58 3.30 10.67
N TRP A 110 -10.32 3.62 10.95
CA TRP A 110 -9.21 2.68 10.73
C TRP A 110 -9.44 1.36 11.49
N ALA A 111 -9.99 1.42 12.70
CA ALA A 111 -10.29 0.22 13.48
C ALA A 111 -11.25 -0.72 12.73
N VAL A 112 -12.31 -0.16 12.13
CA VAL A 112 -13.28 -0.91 11.34
C VAL A 112 -12.62 -1.53 10.10
N ILE A 113 -11.81 -0.76 9.36
CA ILE A 113 -11.08 -1.26 8.18
C ILE A 113 -10.15 -2.40 8.58
N ARG A 114 -9.33 -2.21 9.62
CA ARG A 114 -8.37 -3.22 10.09
C ARG A 114 -9.07 -4.51 10.50
N ASP A 115 -10.21 -4.41 11.19
CA ASP A 115 -10.93 -5.57 11.70
C ASP A 115 -11.64 -6.33 10.55
N HIS A 116 -12.16 -5.63 9.53
CA HIS A 116 -12.81 -6.26 8.35
C HIS A 116 -11.81 -6.75 7.30
N MET A 117 -10.66 -6.10 7.17
CA MET A 117 -9.69 -6.33 6.09
C MET A 117 -8.37 -6.92 6.56
N GLY A 118 -8.32 -7.48 7.78
CA GLY A 118 -7.09 -8.04 8.34
C GLY A 118 -6.42 -9.08 7.44
N GLU A 119 -7.19 -9.93 6.75
CA GLU A 119 -6.65 -10.90 5.78
C GLU A 119 -6.04 -10.21 4.55
N LEU A 120 -6.69 -9.19 4.00
CA LEU A 120 -6.19 -8.45 2.85
C LEU A 120 -4.92 -7.66 3.21
N ILE A 121 -4.87 -7.07 4.40
CA ILE A 121 -3.68 -6.39 4.92
C ILE A 121 -2.52 -7.39 5.08
N TYR A 122 -2.80 -8.59 5.59
CA TYR A 122 -1.79 -9.65 5.64
C TYR A 122 -1.31 -10.05 4.23
N GLN A 123 -2.22 -10.19 3.27
CA GLN A 123 -1.87 -10.51 1.89
C GLN A 123 -1.02 -9.42 1.22
N LEU A 124 -1.27 -8.14 1.53
CA LEU A 124 -0.42 -7.02 1.10
C LEU A 124 1.03 -7.18 1.59
N SER A 125 1.22 -7.44 2.89
CA SER A 125 2.54 -7.70 3.46
C SER A 125 3.18 -8.96 2.86
N ALA A 126 2.38 -9.99 2.60
CA ALA A 126 2.85 -11.26 2.07
C ALA A 126 3.27 -11.21 0.58
N MET A 127 2.97 -10.13 -0.15
CA MET A 127 3.33 -9.99 -1.56
C MET A 127 4.84 -10.15 -1.79
N LYS A 128 5.69 -9.76 -0.83
CA LYS A 128 7.15 -9.88 -0.94
C LYS A 128 7.64 -11.33 -1.03
N PHE A 129 6.87 -12.30 -0.53
CA PHE A 129 7.27 -13.72 -0.48
C PHE A 129 7.08 -14.47 -1.80
N LYS A 130 6.49 -13.84 -2.83
CA LYS A 130 6.37 -14.43 -4.18
C LYS A 130 7.77 -14.69 -4.76
N ASP A 131 8.02 -15.91 -5.23
CA ASP A 131 9.33 -16.32 -5.74
C ASP A 131 9.34 -16.14 -7.27
N PRO A 132 10.07 -15.14 -7.82
CA PRO A 132 10.05 -14.88 -9.25
C PRO A 132 10.53 -16.04 -10.12
N LEU A 133 11.38 -16.91 -9.57
CA LEU A 133 11.94 -18.05 -10.30
C LEU A 133 10.99 -19.25 -10.33
N LYS A 134 10.12 -19.38 -9.32
CA LYS A 134 9.17 -20.50 -9.21
C LYS A 134 7.78 -20.15 -9.73
N ASP A 135 7.28 -18.96 -9.40
CA ASP A 135 5.90 -18.55 -9.72
C ASP A 135 5.78 -18.02 -11.15
N GLY A 136 6.83 -17.36 -11.64
CA GLY A 136 6.84 -16.72 -12.96
C GLY A 136 6.05 -15.40 -13.01
N GLU A 137 6.35 -14.57 -14.02
CA GLU A 137 5.81 -13.21 -14.12
C GLU A 137 4.28 -13.18 -14.24
N ALA A 138 3.71 -14.01 -15.12
CA ALA A 138 2.26 -13.99 -15.40
C ALA A 138 1.43 -14.33 -14.16
N LYS A 139 1.87 -15.32 -13.36
CA LYS A 139 1.18 -15.72 -12.14
C LYS A 139 1.26 -14.62 -11.08
N ILE A 140 2.44 -14.04 -10.86
CA ILE A 140 2.63 -12.96 -9.88
C ILE A 140 1.77 -11.75 -10.22
N LYS A 141 1.77 -11.32 -11.50
CA LYS A 141 0.93 -10.19 -11.94
C LYS A 141 -0.55 -10.48 -11.69
N LYS A 142 -1.03 -11.66 -12.08
CA LYS A 142 -2.42 -12.05 -11.86
C LYS A 142 -2.79 -12.04 -10.38
N GLU A 143 -1.96 -12.61 -9.52
CA GLU A 143 -2.23 -12.64 -8.07
C GLU A 143 -2.26 -11.23 -7.46
N TYR A 144 -1.46 -10.29 -7.98
CA TYR A 144 -1.51 -8.89 -7.55
C TYR A 144 -2.76 -8.17 -8.06
N ASP A 145 -3.16 -8.41 -9.31
CA ASP A 145 -4.40 -7.85 -9.87
C ASP A 145 -5.64 -8.39 -9.13
N ASP A 146 -5.68 -9.71 -8.86
CA ASP A 146 -6.74 -10.37 -8.09
C ASP A 146 -6.84 -9.79 -6.66
N LEU A 147 -5.70 -9.51 -6.02
CA LEU A 147 -5.66 -8.87 -4.69
C LEU A 147 -6.21 -7.43 -4.74
N LEU A 148 -5.88 -6.66 -5.78
CA LEU A 148 -6.42 -5.31 -5.95
C LEU A 148 -7.95 -5.32 -6.13
N GLU A 149 -8.47 -6.24 -6.94
CA GLU A 149 -9.92 -6.39 -7.15
C GLU A 149 -10.63 -6.83 -5.85
N ALA A 150 -10.01 -7.73 -5.08
CA ALA A 150 -10.52 -8.14 -3.77
C ALA A 150 -10.61 -6.95 -2.81
N MET A 151 -9.57 -6.12 -2.73
CA MET A 151 -9.58 -4.90 -1.91
C MET A 151 -10.69 -3.94 -2.34
N GLN A 152 -10.79 -3.64 -3.64
CA GLN A 152 -11.85 -2.77 -4.16
C GLN A 152 -13.25 -3.28 -3.82
N THR A 153 -13.47 -4.59 -3.93
CA THR A 153 -14.76 -5.21 -3.59
C THR A 153 -15.04 -5.15 -2.10
N SER A 154 -14.06 -5.42 -1.25
CA SER A 154 -14.21 -5.30 0.21
C SER A 154 -14.48 -3.87 0.66
N PHE A 155 -13.88 -2.85 0.02
CA PHE A 155 -14.17 -1.45 0.35
C PHE A 155 -15.57 -1.03 -0.09
N ARG A 156 -16.03 -1.45 -1.27
CA ARG A 156 -17.44 -1.21 -1.69
C ARG A 156 -18.43 -1.81 -0.69
N ASN A 157 -18.23 -3.07 -0.32
CA ASN A 157 -19.09 -3.75 0.66
C ASN A 157 -19.02 -3.15 2.07
N LEU A 158 -17.97 -2.38 2.39
CA LEU A 158 -17.83 -1.71 3.68
C LEU A 158 -18.59 -0.37 3.71
N GLU A 159 -18.76 0.25 2.55
CA GLU A 159 -19.47 1.52 2.38
C GLU A 159 -21.00 1.34 2.22
N ASP A 160 -21.44 0.18 1.75
CA ASP A 160 -22.86 -0.24 1.63
C ASP A 160 -23.51 -0.60 2.99
#